data_AF-X1NMT1-F1
#
_entry.id   AF-X1NMT1-F1
#
_cell.length_a   1.000
_cell.length_b   1.000
_cell.length_c   1.000
_cell.angle_alpha   90.00
_cell.angle_beta   90.00
_cell.angle_gamma   90.00
#
_symmetry.space_group_name_H-M   'P 1'
#
loop_
_entity.id
_entity.type
_entity.pdbx_description
1 polymer ?
#
loop_
_entity_poly.entity_id
_entity_poly.type
_entity_poly.pdbx_seq_one_letter_code
_entity_poly.pdbx_strand_id
1 'polypeptide(L)'
;ERLVPIRVASEYVNIADKYARDNHLGMYRAIPTWGASEAFLPEDADLLIENTETGRTLARHNLKIIDTLFESTACLIGNTNGVVSSGKRERIKSITEALRTAVEDF
;
A
#
# COMPACT_ATOMS: atom_id res chain seq x y z
N GLU A 1 6.05 33.81 7.72
CA GLU A 1 4.79 33.04 7.74
C GLU A 1 5.06 31.66 8.32
N ARG A 2 4.18 31.12 9.17
CA ARG A 2 4.36 29.77 9.71
C ARG A 2 3.92 28.78 8.63
N LEU A 3 4.86 28.02 8.07
CA LEU A 3 4.55 26.98 7.09
C LEU A 3 3.59 25.98 7.72
N VAL A 4 2.38 25.88 7.18
CA VAL A 4 1.42 24.84 7.59
C VAL A 4 1.92 23.53 7.00
N PRO A 5 2.12 22.48 7.81
CA PRO A 5 2.63 21.21 7.31
C PRO A 5 1.60 20.57 6.37
N ILE A 6 2.07 20.01 5.25
CA ILE A 6 1.24 19.20 4.35
C ILE A 6 0.77 17.96 5.11
N ARG A 7 -0.54 17.74 5.15
CA ARG A 7 -1.18 16.62 5.85
C ARG A 7 -1.42 15.49 4.86
N VAL A 8 -0.78 14.35 5.11
CA VAL A 8 -0.89 13.17 4.24
C VAL A 8 -1.63 12.06 4.98
N ALA A 9 -2.86 11.77 4.59
CA ALA A 9 -3.64 10.65 5.11
C ALA A 9 -3.18 9.34 4.44
N SER A 10 -3.00 8.28 5.22
CA SER A 10 -2.72 6.94 4.69
C SER A 10 -2.89 5.85 5.74
N GLU A 11 -3.33 4.66 5.31
CA GLU A 11 -3.18 3.43 6.10
C GLU A 11 -1.71 2.95 6.11
N TYR A 12 -0.89 3.43 5.17
CA TYR A 12 0.50 3.05 4.98
C TYR A 12 1.47 4.16 5.42
N VAL A 13 1.47 4.51 6.71
CA VAL A 13 2.25 5.65 7.22
C VAL A 13 3.75 5.62 6.87
N ASN A 14 4.37 4.45 6.82
CA ASN A 14 5.79 4.32 6.43
C ASN A 14 6.02 4.62 4.94
N ILE A 15 5.06 4.25 4.09
CA ILE A 15 5.09 4.56 2.66
C ILE A 15 4.88 6.06 2.47
N ALA A 16 3.90 6.65 3.17
CA ALA A 16 3.64 8.08 3.12
C ALA A 16 4.86 8.91 3.58
N ASP A 17 5.48 8.50 4.68
CA ASP A 17 6.70 9.10 5.22
C ASP A 17 7.87 9.04 4.22
N LYS A 18 8.10 7.87 3.61
CA LYS A 18 9.12 7.71 2.57
C LYS A 18 8.82 8.59 1.35
N TYR A 19 7.60 8.55 0.84
CA TYR A 19 7.18 9.35 -0.32
C TYR A 19 7.38 10.85 -0.08
N ALA A 20 6.98 11.35 1.09
CA ALA A 20 7.12 12.76 1.44
C ALA A 20 8.59 13.21 1.50
N ARG A 21 9.49 12.37 2.03
CA ARG A 21 10.93 12.63 2.06
C ARG A 21 11.56 12.59 0.68
N ASP A 22 11.26 11.56 -0.10
CA ASP A 22 11.83 11.36 -1.44
C ASP A 22 11.41 12.46 -2.41
N ASN A 23 10.19 13.02 -2.24
CA ASN A 23 9.67 14.12 -3.04
C ASN A 23 9.86 15.51 -2.42
N HIS A 24 10.63 15.61 -1.32
CA HIS A 24 10.97 16.88 -0.68
C HIS A 24 9.76 17.79 -0.37
N LEU A 25 8.67 17.22 0.15
CA LEU A 25 7.43 17.96 0.46
C LEU A 25 7.58 19.04 1.57
N GLY A 26 8.78 19.22 2.12
CA GLY A 26 9.06 20.18 3.18
C GLY A 26 8.51 19.73 4.53
N MET A 27 7.79 20.61 5.24
CA MET A 27 7.11 20.23 6.48
C MET A 27 5.87 19.41 6.14
N TYR A 28 5.79 18.17 6.62
CA TYR A 28 4.62 17.31 6.45
C TYR A 28 4.22 16.63 7.76
N ARG A 29 3.00 16.11 7.78
CA ARG A 29 2.47 15.27 8.85
C ARG A 29 1.74 14.09 8.22
N ALA A 30 2.22 12.88 8.49
CA ALA A 30 1.48 11.66 8.17
C ALA A 30 0.35 11.45 9.18
N ILE A 31 -0.87 11.20 8.70
CA ILE A 31 -2.07 10.95 9.49
C ILE A 31 -2.50 9.50 9.22
N PRO A 32 -2.44 8.61 10.23
CA PRO A 32 -2.89 7.23 10.06
C PRO A 32 -4.41 7.18 9.88
N THR A 33 -4.87 6.35 8.94
CA THR A 33 -6.30 6.07 8.71
C THR A 33 -6.58 4.57 8.86
N TRP A 34 -7.86 4.20 9.03
CA TRP A 34 -8.32 2.81 9.14
C TRP A 34 -9.66 2.65 8.40
N GLY A 35 -9.62 2.68 7.08
CA GLY A 35 -10.78 2.72 6.20
C GLY A 35 -11.43 4.10 6.04
N ALA A 36 -12.32 4.22 5.04
CA ALA A 36 -13.00 5.45 4.63
C ALA A 36 -12.05 6.65 4.51
N SER A 37 -10.86 6.41 3.95
CA SER A 37 -9.75 7.37 3.96
C SER A 37 -9.98 8.55 3.04
N GLU A 38 -10.87 8.40 2.05
CA GLU A 38 -11.32 9.46 1.14
C GLU A 38 -12.05 10.58 1.84
N ALA A 39 -12.68 10.30 2.99
CA ALA A 39 -13.43 11.29 3.78
C ALA A 39 -12.53 12.30 4.51
N PHE A 40 -11.21 12.06 4.56
CA PHE A 40 -10.27 12.99 5.18
C PHE A 40 -10.04 14.24 4.33
N LEU A 41 -10.34 14.21 3.03
CA LEU A 41 -10.02 15.31 2.14
C LEU A 41 -11.26 16.15 1.81
N PRO A 42 -11.14 17.49 1.80
CA PRO A 42 -9.95 18.30 2.15
C PRO A 42 -9.83 18.70 3.64
N GLU A 43 -10.83 18.39 4.46
CA GLU A 43 -10.98 18.97 5.80
C GLU A 43 -9.84 18.57 6.76
N ASP A 44 -9.47 17.29 6.76
CA ASP A 44 -8.53 16.69 7.71
C ASP A 44 -7.14 16.37 7.10
N ALA A 45 -7.05 16.25 5.77
CA ALA A 45 -5.82 16.03 5.03
C ALA A 45 -5.77 16.79 3.69
N ASP A 46 -4.57 16.99 3.18
CA ASP A 46 -4.31 17.66 1.91
C ASP A 46 -4.02 16.65 0.79
N LEU A 47 -3.44 15.50 1.14
CA LEU A 47 -3.10 14.40 0.25
C LEU A 47 -3.56 13.06 0.84
N LEU A 48 -3.88 12.12 -0.05
CA LEU A 48 -4.23 10.74 0.27
C LEU A 48 -3.26 9.77 -0.41
N ILE A 49 -2.71 8.83 0.35
CA ILE A 49 -2.01 7.65 -0.18
C ILE A 49 -2.84 6.42 0.17
N GLU A 50 -3.42 5.81 -0.85
CA GLU A 50 -4.36 4.69 -0.73
C GLU A 50 -4.14 3.69 -1.87
N ASN A 51 -4.47 2.42 -1.62
CA ASN A 51 -4.50 1.39 -2.65
C ASN A 51 -5.78 1.51 -3.48
N THR A 52 -5.66 1.52 -4.81
CA THR A 52 -6.82 1.53 -5.68
C THR A 52 -6.64 0.54 -6.84
N GLU A 53 -7.74 -0.07 -7.27
CA GLU A 53 -7.74 -1.00 -8.40
C GLU A 53 -8.17 -0.28 -9.68
N THR A 54 -9.40 0.25 -9.71
CA THR A 54 -9.97 0.92 -10.89
C THR A 54 -10.01 2.45 -10.76
N GLY A 55 -9.66 3.01 -9.60
CA GLY A 55 -9.81 4.44 -9.30
C GLY A 55 -11.27 4.92 -9.15
N ARG A 56 -12.28 4.04 -9.31
CA ARG A 56 -13.70 4.43 -9.30
C ARG A 56 -14.14 5.03 -7.96
N THR A 57 -13.65 4.51 -6.84
CA THR A 57 -13.99 5.03 -5.52
C THR A 57 -13.46 6.45 -5.35
N LEU A 58 -12.17 6.67 -5.64
CA LEU A 58 -11.56 8.00 -5.61
C LEU A 58 -12.32 9.01 -6.49
N ALA A 59 -12.68 8.63 -7.72
CA ALA A 59 -13.43 9.49 -8.62
C ALA A 59 -14.84 9.84 -8.10
N ARG A 60 -15.53 8.90 -7.42
CA ARG A 60 -16.84 9.17 -6.78
C ARG A 60 -16.73 10.20 -5.65
N HIS A 61 -15.57 10.27 -4.99
CA HIS A 61 -15.26 11.27 -3.97
C HIS A 61 -14.59 12.53 -4.53
N ASN A 62 -14.64 12.74 -5.86
CA ASN A 62 -14.02 13.88 -6.55
C ASN A 62 -12.49 14.00 -6.33
N LEU A 63 -11.84 12.88 -6.01
CA LEU A 63 -10.39 12.81 -5.87
C LEU A 63 -9.75 12.46 -7.22
N LYS A 64 -8.55 13.00 -7.44
CA LYS A 64 -7.76 12.75 -8.64
C LYS A 64 -6.48 12.03 -8.26
N ILE A 65 -6.20 10.92 -8.95
CA ILE A 65 -4.89 10.26 -8.87
C ILE A 65 -3.86 11.17 -9.53
N ILE A 66 -2.84 11.56 -8.76
CA ILE A 66 -1.77 12.45 -9.22
C ILE A 66 -0.43 11.74 -9.38
N ASP A 67 -0.26 10.57 -8.74
CA ASP A 67 0.93 9.74 -8.84
C ASP A 67 0.61 8.27 -8.55
N THR A 68 1.45 7.37 -9.05
CA THR A 68 1.39 5.93 -8.80
C THR A 68 2.69 5.48 -8.15
N LEU A 69 2.64 5.18 -6.85
CA LEU A 69 3.83 4.79 -6.09
C LEU A 69 4.28 3.37 -6.43
N PHE A 70 3.34 2.43 -6.52
CA PHE A 70 3.60 1.01 -6.80
C PHE A 70 2.42 0.38 -7.53
N GLU A 71 2.71 -0.62 -8.36
CA GLU A 71 1.74 -1.64 -8.74
C GLU A 71 1.88 -2.83 -7.78
N SER A 72 0.77 -3.40 -7.33
CA SER A 72 0.79 -4.48 -6.33
C SER A 72 0.10 -5.74 -6.84
N THR A 73 0.63 -6.88 -6.40
CA THR A 73 0.09 -8.21 -6.67
C THR A 73 0.07 -9.03 -5.39
N ALA A 74 -0.80 -10.02 -5.31
CA ALA A 74 -0.73 -11.02 -4.24
C ALA A 74 0.53 -11.87 -4.41
N CYS A 75 1.30 -12.04 -3.34
CA CYS A 75 2.57 -12.77 -3.35
C CYS A 75 2.56 -13.89 -2.29
N LEU A 76 3.08 -15.07 -2.66
CA LEU A 76 3.37 -16.14 -1.69
C LEU A 76 4.70 -15.86 -0.99
N ILE A 77 4.67 -15.64 0.32
CA ILE A 77 5.86 -15.33 1.14
C ILE A 77 6.13 -16.49 2.11
N GLY A 78 7.41 -16.90 2.22
CA GLY A 78 7.85 -17.97 3.10
C GLY A 78 9.02 -17.55 3.99
N ASN A 79 9.09 -18.10 5.21
CA ASN A 79 10.18 -17.84 6.14
C ASN A 79 11.45 -18.60 5.73
N THR A 80 12.57 -17.87 5.59
CA THR A 80 13.90 -18.42 5.29
C THR A 80 14.67 -18.88 6.54
N ASN A 81 14.28 -18.40 7.72
CA ASN A 81 14.95 -18.59 8.99
C ASN A 81 14.24 -19.70 9.79
N GLY A 82 14.70 -20.94 9.62
CA GLY A 82 14.26 -22.09 10.42
C GLY A 82 14.74 -23.43 9.86
N VAL A 83 14.82 -24.44 10.72
CA VAL A 83 15.10 -25.82 10.28
C VAL A 83 13.86 -26.34 9.56
N VAL A 84 13.95 -26.49 8.24
CA VAL A 84 12.88 -27.07 7.43
C VAL A 84 13.03 -28.58 7.46
N SER A 85 12.19 -29.26 8.24
CA SER A 85 12.06 -30.72 8.16
C SER A 85 11.65 -31.14 6.74
N SER A 86 11.98 -32.37 6.35
CA SER A 86 11.58 -32.93 5.04
C SER A 86 10.10 -32.71 4.80
N GLY A 87 9.23 -33.21 5.69
CA GLY A 87 7.78 -33.08 5.53
C GLY A 87 7.28 -31.63 5.37
N LYS A 88 7.94 -30.65 6.01
CA LYS A 88 7.61 -29.22 5.81
C LYS A 88 8.06 -28.73 4.42
N ARG A 89 9.22 -29.17 3.94
CA ARG A 89 9.73 -28.86 2.60
C ARG A 89 8.81 -29.41 1.51
N GLU A 90 8.40 -30.67 1.61
CA GLU A 90 7.47 -31.27 0.65
C GLU A 90 6.13 -30.52 0.61
N ARG A 91 5.60 -30.13 1.77
CA ARG A 91 4.34 -29.37 1.82
C ARG A 91 4.47 -27.96 1.25
N ILE A 92 5.56 -27.26 1.52
CA ILE A 92 5.84 -25.94 0.91
C ILE A 92 5.93 -26.09 -0.60
N LYS A 93 6.65 -27.11 -1.09
CA LYS A 93 6.77 -27.39 -2.53
C LYS A 93 5.39 -27.61 -3.17
N SER A 94 4.58 -28.49 -2.57
CA SER A 94 3.23 -28.79 -3.08
C SER A 94 2.33 -27.56 -3.13
N ILE A 95 2.32 -26.71 -2.11
CA ILE A 95 1.54 -25.46 -2.11
C ILE A 95 2.05 -24.50 -3.19
N THR A 96 3.37 -24.38 -3.34
CA THR A 96 3.99 -23.49 -4.32
C THR A 96 3.66 -23.92 -5.75
N GLU A 97 3.73 -25.23 -6.03
CA GLU A 97 3.38 -25.79 -7.34
C GLU A 97 1.89 -25.61 -7.64
N ALA A 98 1.01 -25.92 -6.69
CA ALA A 98 -0.43 -25.74 -6.87
C ALA A 98 -0.80 -24.28 -7.18
N LEU A 99 -0.20 -23.32 -6.47
CA LEU A 99 -0.45 -21.90 -6.71
C LEU A 99 0.13 -21.42 -8.04
N ARG A 100 1.28 -21.95 -8.47
CA ARG A 100 1.86 -21.60 -9.78
C ARG A 100 0.99 -22.09 -10.93
N THR A 101 0.60 -23.36 -10.91
CA THR A 101 -0.29 -23.92 -11.94
C THR A 101 -1.60 -23.14 -12.02
N ALA A 102 -2.20 -22.83 -10.88
CA ALA A 102 -3.44 -22.06 -10.85
C ALA A 102 -3.31 -20.63 -11.41
N VAL A 103 -2.11 -20.04 -11.46
CA VAL A 103 -1.86 -18.72 -12.05
C VAL A 103 -1.53 -18.82 -13.54
N GLU A 104 -0.85 -19.89 -13.98
CA GLU A 104 -0.50 -20.13 -15.39
C GLU A 104 -1.71 -20.55 -16.26
N ASP A 105 -2.76 -21.09 -15.64
CA ASP A 105 -4.00 -21.49 -16.33
C ASP A 105 -4.94 -20.32 -16.67
N PHE A 106 -4.54 -19.06 -16.40
CA PHE A 106 -5.24 -17.82 -16.76
C PHE A 106 -4.47 -17.01 -17.81
#